data_AF-A0A843CL14-F1
#
_entry.id   AF-A0A843CL14-F1
#
_cell.length_a   1.000
_cell.length_b   1.000
_cell.length_c   1.000
_cell.angle_alpha   90.00
_cell.angle_beta   90.00
_cell.angle_gamma   90.00
#
_symmetry.space_group_name_H-M   'P 1'
#
loop_
_entity.id
_entity.type
_entity.pdbx_description
1 polymer ?
#
loop_
_entity_poly.entity_id
_entity_poly.type
_entity_poly.pdbx_seq_one_letter_code
_entity_poly.pdbx_strand_id
1 'polypeptide(L)'
;MLSRLQFLVEGFFQSSSKLFHRAGLSPNSLTAVGFLLSVIAATLYWGGLVGWEWVAAILVLLIGSFFDAVDGAMARKYSEVSKFGGVLDSVLDRIGEIALYAGLLA
;
A
#
# COMPACT_ATOMS: atom_id res chain seq x y z
N MET A 1 -9.34 16.51 18.37
CA MET A 1 -10.14 15.51 17.61
C MET A 1 -9.25 14.62 16.74
N LEU A 2 -8.34 15.17 15.94
CA LEU A 2 -7.44 14.42 15.05
C LEU A 2 -6.57 13.37 15.75
N SER A 3 -6.04 13.66 16.94
CA SER A 3 -5.19 12.72 17.71
C SER A 3 -5.90 11.44 18.15
N ARG A 4 -7.22 11.50 18.42
CA ARG A 4 -8.00 10.31 18.79
C ARG A 4 -8.27 9.42 17.58
N LEU A 5 -8.53 10.03 16.42
CA LEU A 5 -8.74 9.30 15.18
C LEU A 5 -7.45 8.64 14.71
N GLN A 6 -6.34 9.38 14.73
CA GLN A 6 -5.02 8.84 14.40
C GLN A 6 -4.67 7.64 15.29
N PHE A 7 -4.88 7.75 16.61
CA PHE A 7 -4.64 6.63 17.52
C PHE A 7 -5.49 5.39 17.22
N LEU A 8 -6.77 5.58 16.88
CA LEU A 8 -7.65 4.46 16.50
C LEU A 8 -7.19 3.79 15.19
N VAL A 9 -6.85 4.60 14.18
CA VAL A 9 -6.39 4.13 12.88
C VAL A 9 -5.04 3.41 13.01
N GLU A 10 -4.08 3.98 13.74
CA GLU A 10 -2.81 3.33 14.05
C GLU A 10 -3.01 2.02 14.82
N GLY A 11 -3.94 2.00 15.78
CA GLY A 11 -4.30 0.78 16.52
C GLY A 11 -4.86 -0.32 15.61
N PHE A 12 -5.65 0.05 14.60
CA PHE A 12 -6.14 -0.87 13.57
C PHE A 12 -4.99 -1.44 12.73
N PHE A 13 -4.12 -0.59 12.18
CA PHE A 13 -2.98 -1.07 11.38
C PHE A 13 -1.99 -1.91 12.19
N GLN A 14 -1.75 -1.55 13.46
CA GLN A 14 -0.93 -2.36 14.36
C GLN A 14 -1.56 -3.72 14.70
N SER A 15 -2.89 -3.82 14.71
CA SER A 15 -3.58 -5.10 14.90
C SER A 15 -3.41 -5.98 13.67
N SER A 16 -3.60 -5.41 12.48
CA SER A 16 -3.37 -6.09 11.21
C SER A 16 -1.92 -6.53 11.02
N SER A 17 -0.94 -5.69 11.39
CA SER A 17 0.48 -6.04 11.29
C SER A 17 0.85 -7.27 12.12
N LYS A 18 0.16 -7.50 13.24
CA LYS A 18 0.36 -8.73 14.04
C LYS A 18 -0.01 -9.99 13.28
N LEU A 19 -1.06 -9.94 12.47
CA LEU A 19 -1.50 -11.09 11.67
C LEU A 19 -0.48 -11.41 10.58
N PHE A 20 -0.05 -10.39 9.83
CA PHE A 20 0.92 -10.57 8.76
C PHE A 20 2.31 -10.99 9.25
N HIS A 21 2.78 -10.42 10.37
CA HIS A 21 4.04 -10.84 10.98
C HIS A 21 3.96 -12.30 11.47
N ARG A 22 2.82 -12.73 12.02
CA ARG A 22 2.60 -14.15 12.38
C ARG A 22 2.56 -15.07 11.17
N ALA A 23 2.15 -14.57 10.01
CA ALA A 23 2.22 -15.29 8.75
C ALA A 23 3.65 -15.34 8.16
N GLY A 24 4.64 -14.74 8.83
CA GLY A 24 6.04 -14.73 8.40
C GLY A 24 6.36 -13.70 7.32
N LEU A 25 5.47 -12.73 7.09
CA LEU A 25 5.73 -11.65 6.13
C LEU A 25 6.60 -10.56 6.77
N SER A 26 7.53 -10.01 5.98
CA SER A 26 8.35 -8.86 6.36
C SER A 26 7.70 -7.55 5.90
N PRO A 27 8.06 -6.39 6.49
CA PRO A 27 7.59 -5.08 6.03
C PRO A 27 7.87 -4.87 4.53
N ASN A 28 9.08 -5.16 4.06
CA ASN A 28 9.44 -5.04 2.64
C ASN A 28 8.59 -5.93 1.73
N SER A 29 8.12 -7.08 2.22
CA SER A 29 7.20 -7.95 1.48
C SER A 29 5.83 -7.29 1.33
N LEU A 30 5.35 -6.58 2.35
CA LEU A 30 4.10 -5.84 2.30
C LEU A 30 4.20 -4.63 1.36
N THR A 31 5.32 -3.90 1.38
CA THR A 31 5.61 -2.83 0.42
C THR A 31 5.56 -3.36 -1.02
N ALA A 32 6.19 -4.52 -1.28
CA ALA A 32 6.17 -5.14 -2.60
C ALA A 32 4.74 -5.54 -3.04
N VAL A 33 3.90 -6.03 -2.11
CA VAL A 33 2.49 -6.33 -2.39
C VAL A 33 1.71 -5.06 -2.71
N GLY A 34 1.89 -3.98 -1.94
CA GLY A 34 1.29 -2.67 -2.21
C GLY A 34 1.63 -2.17 -3.61
N PHE A 35 2.92 -2.20 -3.97
CA PHE A 35 3.39 -1.83 -5.29
C PHE A 35 2.78 -2.67 -6.42
N LEU A 36 2.72 -4.00 -6.26
CA LEU A 36 2.10 -4.88 -7.26
C LEU A 36 0.62 -4.54 -7.47
N LEU A 37 -0.10 -4.20 -6.40
CA LEU A 37 -1.49 -3.75 -6.50
C LEU A 37 -1.61 -2.41 -7.23
N SER A 38 -0.68 -1.46 -7.02
CA SER A 38 -0.63 -0.21 -7.79
C SER A 38 -0.44 -0.48 -9.29
N VAL A 39 0.43 -1.43 -9.66
CA VAL A 39 0.60 -1.83 -11.07
C VAL A 39 -0.66 -2.47 -11.64
N ILE A 40 -1.33 -3.34 -10.88
CA ILE A 40 -2.61 -3.93 -11.30
C ILE A 40 -3.67 -2.84 -11.50
N ALA A 41 -3.79 -1.90 -10.57
CA ALA A 41 -4.71 -0.77 -10.72
C ALA A 41 -4.37 0.09 -11.94
N ALA A 42 -3.09 0.31 -12.25
CA ALA A 42 -2.68 1.01 -13.46
C ALA A 42 -3.16 0.29 -14.73
N THR A 43 -3.08 -1.04 -14.78
CA THR A 43 -3.61 -1.81 -15.92
C THR A 43 -5.12 -1.78 -16.03
N LEU A 44 -5.84 -1.59 -14.93
CA LEU A 44 -7.30 -1.44 -14.93
C LEU A 44 -7.75 -0.06 -15.42
N TYR A 45 -6.90 0.96 -15.32
CA TYR A 45 -7.15 2.28 -15.91
C TYR A 45 -6.86 2.34 -17.40
N TRP A 46 -6.10 1.39 -17.92
CA TRP A 46 -5.70 1.34 -19.32
C TRP A 46 -6.91 1.26 -20.26
N GLY A 47 -7.05 2.23 -21.17
CA GLY A 47 -8.19 2.29 -22.10
C GLY A 47 -9.41 3.07 -21.57
N GLY A 48 -9.28 3.72 -20.41
CA GLY A 48 -10.25 4.70 -19.89
C GLY A 48 -11.19 4.20 -18.80
N LEU A 49 -11.97 5.14 -18.23
CA LEU A 49 -12.80 4.94 -17.02
C LEU A 49 -14.29 4.67 -17.30
N VAL A 50 -14.62 3.98 -18.39
CA VAL A 50 -16.01 3.96 -18.90
C VAL A 50 -16.83 2.78 -18.35
N GLY A 51 -16.21 1.69 -17.89
CA GLY A 51 -16.90 0.49 -17.42
C GLY A 51 -16.78 0.23 -15.91
N TRP A 52 -16.81 -1.03 -15.49
CA TRP A 52 -16.67 -1.43 -14.07
C TRP A 52 -15.21 -1.42 -13.59
N GLU A 53 -14.27 -1.30 -14.53
CA GLU A 53 -12.83 -1.38 -14.34
C GLU A 53 -12.32 -0.25 -13.44
N TRP A 54 -12.92 0.96 -13.51
CA TRP A 54 -12.54 2.07 -12.62
C TRP A 54 -12.91 1.77 -11.16
N VAL A 55 -14.04 1.10 -10.91
CA VAL A 55 -14.44 0.69 -9.56
C VAL A 55 -13.47 -0.36 -9.05
N ALA A 56 -13.13 -1.34 -9.88
CA ALA A 56 -12.14 -2.36 -9.53
C ALA A 56 -10.77 -1.72 -9.24
N ALA A 57 -10.32 -0.76 -10.04
CA ALA A 57 -9.06 -0.04 -9.83
C ALA A 57 -9.05 0.70 -8.48
N ILE A 58 -10.13 1.42 -8.13
CA ILE A 58 -10.25 2.08 -6.83
C ILE A 58 -10.17 1.07 -5.68
N LEU A 59 -10.88 -0.07 -5.78
CA LEU A 59 -10.83 -1.09 -4.75
C LEU A 59 -9.43 -1.69 -4.60
N VAL A 60 -8.75 -1.97 -5.71
CA VAL A 60 -7.37 -2.45 -5.70
C VAL A 60 -6.42 -1.43 -5.07
N LEU A 61 -6.58 -0.14 -5.39
CA LEU A 61 -5.80 0.94 -4.79
C LEU A 61 -6.02 1.05 -3.28
N LEU A 62 -7.27 0.96 -2.82
CA LEU A 62 -7.58 0.99 -1.39
C LEU A 62 -6.91 -0.17 -0.64
N ILE A 63 -6.87 -1.35 -1.24
CA ILE A 63 -6.17 -2.51 -0.69
C ILE A 63 -4.65 -2.27 -0.72
N GLY A 64 -4.10 -1.72 -1.80
CA GLY A 64 -2.68 -1.37 -1.91
C GLY A 64 -2.23 -0.38 -0.84
N SER A 65 -2.97 0.73 -0.68
CA SER A 65 -2.73 1.75 0.35
C SER A 65 -2.89 1.21 1.77
N PHE A 66 -3.72 0.19 1.97
CA PHE A 66 -3.79 -0.51 3.25
C PHE A 66 -2.48 -1.28 3.53
N PHE A 67 -1.89 -1.95 2.54
CA PHE A 67 -0.62 -2.66 2.73
C PHE A 67 0.55 -1.71 3.04
N ASP A 68 0.63 -0.57 2.35
CA ASP A 68 1.56 0.53 2.63
C ASP A 68 1.44 1.01 4.09
N ALA A 69 0.23 1.36 4.54
CA ALA A 69 0.03 1.77 5.93
C ALA A 69 0.41 0.68 6.97
N VAL A 70 0.19 -0.58 6.64
CA VAL A 70 0.49 -1.73 7.51
C VAL A 70 1.98 -2.05 7.54
N ASP A 71 2.72 -1.86 6.45
CA ASP A 71 4.16 -2.14 6.40
C ASP A 71 4.93 -1.22 7.36
N GLY A 72 4.59 0.06 7.40
CA GLY A 72 5.21 1.04 8.27
C GLY A 72 4.81 0.80 9.72
N ALA A 73 3.55 0.41 9.95
CA ALA A 73 3.09 -0.02 11.27
C ALA A 73 3.81 -1.29 11.75
N MET A 74 4.06 -2.25 10.86
CA MET A 74 4.81 -3.48 11.15
C MET A 74 6.27 -3.15 11.50
N ALA A 75 6.95 -2.40 10.65
CA ALA A 75 8.35 -2.02 10.84
C ALA A 75 8.57 -1.34 12.20
N ARG A 76 7.70 -0.37 12.56
CA ARG A 76 7.77 0.31 13.85
C ARG A 76 7.47 -0.61 15.03
N LYS A 77 6.45 -1.47 14.92
CA LYS A 77 6.01 -2.35 16.01
C LYS A 77 7.02 -3.43 16.34
N TYR A 78 7.67 -4.01 15.33
CA TYR A 78 8.61 -5.12 15.48
C TYR A 78 10.08 -4.70 15.46
N SER A 79 10.36 -3.39 15.50
CA SER A 79 11.72 -2.84 15.45
C SER A 79 12.51 -3.26 14.20
N GLU A 80 11.81 -3.44 13.08
CA GLU A 80 12.36 -3.80 11.76
C GLU A 80 12.56 -2.58 10.85
N VAL A 81 12.49 -1.37 11.42
CA VAL A 81 12.76 -0.12 10.69
C VAL A 81 14.20 -0.14 10.17
N SER A 82 14.36 0.08 8.86
CA SER A 82 15.67 0.11 8.22
C SER A 82 15.76 1.24 7.18
N LYS A 83 16.98 1.73 6.94
CA LYS A 83 17.24 2.73 5.89
C LYS A 83 16.88 2.20 4.50
N PHE A 84 17.19 0.94 4.24
CA PHE A 84 16.84 0.30 2.99
C PHE A 84 15.32 0.22 2.81
N GLY A 85 14.58 -0.23 3.83
CA GLY A 85 13.13 -0.30 3.78
C GLY A 85 12.49 1.05 3.48
N GLY A 86 12.92 2.12 4.15
CA GLY A 86 12.41 3.47 3.87
C GLY A 86 12.74 3.98 2.46
N VAL A 87 13.90 3.63 1.90
CA VAL A 87 14.23 3.94 0.50
C VAL A 87 13.38 3.11 -0.47
N LEU A 88 13.22 1.82 -0.19
CA LEU A 88 12.42 0.91 -1.01
C LEU A 88 10.97 1.39 -1.10
N ASP A 89 10.37 1.70 0.04
CA ASP A 89 9.03 2.25 0.20
C ASP A 89 8.83 3.51 -0.65
N SER A 90 9.65 4.54 -0.41
CA SER A 90 9.57 5.80 -1.16
C SER A 90 9.81 5.66 -2.67
N VAL A 91 10.67 4.73 -3.09
CA VAL A 91 10.94 4.46 -4.51
C VAL A 91 9.77 3.74 -5.15
N LEU A 92 9.24 2.69 -4.51
CA LEU A 92 8.13 1.92 -5.06
C LEU A 92 6.84 2.73 -5.10
N ASP A 93 6.58 3.58 -4.10
CA ASP A 93 5.49 4.55 -4.14
C ASP A 93 5.56 5.44 -5.38
N ARG A 94 6.75 6.01 -5.65
CA ARG A 94 6.94 6.88 -6.80
C ARG A 94 6.76 6.14 -8.13
N ILE A 95 7.29 4.93 -8.25
CA ILE A 95 7.14 4.12 -9.46
C ILE A 95 5.67 3.70 -9.63
N GLY A 96 4.99 3.32 -8.54
CA GLY A 96 3.58 2.96 -8.54
C GLY A 96 2.70 4.13 -8.97
N GLU A 97 2.93 5.33 -8.43
CA GLU A 97 2.25 6.56 -8.84
C GLU A 97 2.47 6.87 -10.33
N ILE A 98 3.70 6.75 -10.83
CA ILE A 98 4.00 6.92 -12.26
C ILE A 98 3.24 5.89 -13.10
N ALA A 99 3.19 4.63 -12.68
CA ALA A 99 2.45 3.59 -13.38
C ALA A 99 0.95 3.91 -13.43
N LEU A 100 0.37 4.35 -12.32
CA LEU A 100 -1.04 4.75 -12.25
C LEU A 100 -1.36 5.90 -13.20
N TYR A 101 -0.53 6.94 -13.23
CA TYR A 101 -0.70 8.04 -14.17
C TYR A 101 -0.50 7.61 -15.62
N ALA A 102 0.47 6.74 -15.90
CA ALA A 102 0.67 6.20 -17.23
C ALA A 102 -0.55 5.40 -17.70
N GLY A 103 -1.10 4.54 -16.84
CA GLY A 103 -2.31 3.77 -17.15
C GLY A 103 -3.56 4.64 -17.32
N LEU A 104 -3.69 5.70 -16.54
CA LEU A 104 -4.81 6.65 -16.66
C LEU A 104 -4.76 7.50 -17.94
N LEU A 105 -3.56 7.77 -18.46
CA LEU A 105 -3.35 8.56 -19.67
C LEU A 105 -3.31 7.73 -20.96
N ALA A 106 -3.30 6.40 -20.86
CA ALA A 106 -3.23 5.46 -21.98
C ALA A 106 -4.63 5.06 -22.49
#